data_AF-A0A2E8AB82-F1
#
_entry.id   AF-A0A2E8AB82-F1
#
_cell.length_a   1.000
_cell.length_b   1.000
_cell.length_c   1.000
_cell.angle_alpha   90.00
_cell.angle_beta   90.00
_cell.angle_gamma   90.00
#
_symmetry.space_group_name_H-M   'P 1'
#
loop_
_entity.id
_entity.type
_entity.pdbx_description
1 polymer ?
#
loop_
_entity_poly.entity_id
_entity_poly.type
_entity_poly.pdbx_seq_one_letter_code
_entity_poly.pdbx_strand_id
1 'polypeptide(L)'
;MVTEEDLRGLAQEHIEAGAKLTETSAGDFKGFTLAFGSDNEFWQLWYVASGPKALFITYNCQAVDRDAEIESIKSMVSSLAAIYTSR
;
A
#
# COMPACT_ATOMS: atom_id res chain seq x y z
N MET A 1 16.60 9.50 2.69
CA MET A 1 15.18 9.68 3.09
C MET A 1 14.37 9.34 1.86
N VAL A 2 13.36 8.49 1.98
CA VAL A 2 12.45 8.20 0.86
C VAL A 2 11.40 9.30 0.81
N THR A 3 11.14 9.82 -0.38
CA THR A 3 10.20 10.91 -0.65
C THR A 3 8.88 10.39 -1.23
N GLU A 4 7.85 11.23 -1.27
CA GLU A 4 6.62 10.89 -1.98
C GLU A 4 6.85 10.68 -3.49
N GLU A 5 7.78 11.43 -4.09
CA GLU A 5 8.13 11.28 -5.50
C GLU A 5 8.74 9.90 -5.78
N ASP A 6 9.61 9.40 -4.88
CA ASP A 6 10.16 8.04 -4.96
C ASP A 6 9.02 6.99 -4.92
N LEU A 7 8.04 7.17 -4.04
CA LEU A 7 6.88 6.27 -3.95
C LEU A 7 6.01 6.34 -5.21
N ARG A 8 5.78 7.54 -5.76
CA ARG A 8 5.04 7.73 -7.02
C ARG A 8 5.74 7.08 -8.20
N GLY A 9 7.08 7.11 -8.23
CA GLY A 9 7.88 6.37 -9.21
C GLY A 9 7.61 4.86 -9.16
N LEU A 10 7.50 4.27 -7.97
CA LEU A 10 7.14 2.85 -7.80
C LEU A 10 5.71 2.52 -8.24
N ALA A 11 4.82 3.52 -8.24
CA ALA A 11 3.40 3.36 -8.62
C ALA A 11 3.09 3.85 -10.04
N GLN A 12 4.10 4.23 -10.82
CA GLN A 12 3.95 4.97 -12.08
C GLN A 12 2.98 4.27 -13.05
N GLU A 13 3.15 2.96 -13.27
CA GLU A 13 2.30 2.20 -14.20
C GLU A 13 0.81 2.26 -13.80
N HIS A 14 0.51 2.18 -12.51
CA HIS A 14 -0.87 2.29 -12.02
C HIS A 14 -1.41 3.72 -12.10
N ILE A 15 -0.57 4.72 -11.86
CA ILE A 15 -0.94 6.14 -11.99
C ILE A 15 -1.26 6.46 -13.45
N GLU A 16 -0.43 6.03 -14.39
CA GLU A 16 -0.64 6.20 -15.83
C GLU A 16 -1.89 5.46 -16.32
N ALA A 17 -2.22 4.32 -15.70
CA ALA A 17 -3.48 3.61 -15.91
C ALA A 17 -4.70 4.28 -15.26
N GLY A 18 -4.53 5.43 -14.59
CA GLY A 18 -5.62 6.20 -14.00
C GLY A 18 -6.05 5.74 -12.60
N ALA A 19 -5.22 4.98 -11.88
CA ALA A 19 -5.53 4.52 -10.54
C ALA A 19 -5.70 5.70 -9.57
N LYS A 20 -6.75 5.64 -8.74
CA LYS A 20 -7.01 6.64 -7.72
C LYS A 20 -6.11 6.40 -6.51
N LEU A 21 -5.15 7.29 -6.31
CA LEU A 21 -4.31 7.34 -5.11
C LEU A 21 -5.09 7.94 -3.94
N THR A 22 -5.00 7.31 -2.78
CA THR A 22 -5.55 7.81 -1.52
C THR A 22 -4.43 7.81 -0.47
N GLU A 23 -4.25 8.92 0.24
CA GLU A 23 -3.28 8.97 1.35
C GLU A 23 -3.57 7.87 2.38
N THR A 24 -2.51 7.29 2.94
CA THR A 24 -2.63 6.18 3.88
C THR A 24 -1.50 6.18 4.91
N SER A 25 -1.75 5.47 6.01
CA SER A 25 -0.73 5.11 6.99
C SER A 25 -0.77 3.60 7.23
N ALA A 26 0.41 2.99 7.24
CA ALA A 26 0.64 1.59 7.55
C ALA A 26 1.48 1.54 8.82
N GLY A 27 0.82 1.72 9.97
CA GLY A 27 1.46 1.97 11.26
C GLY A 27 2.41 3.18 11.20
N ASP A 28 3.70 2.96 11.41
CA ASP A 28 4.73 4.02 11.40
C ASP A 28 5.12 4.51 10.00
N PHE A 29 4.60 3.88 8.95
CA PHE A 29 4.88 4.22 7.56
C PHE A 29 3.76 5.07 6.97
N LYS A 30 4.11 6.08 6.16
CA LYS A 30 3.16 6.99 5.50
C LYS A 30 3.35 6.97 4.00
N GLY A 31 2.27 7.19 3.26
CA GLY A 31 2.31 7.28 1.80
C GLY A 31 0.90 7.21 1.24
N PHE A 32 0.68 6.37 0.24
CA PHE A 32 -0.61 6.24 -0.41
C PHE A 32 -0.96 4.79 -0.73
N THR A 33 -2.25 4.57 -0.97
CA THR A 33 -2.80 3.30 -1.37
C THR A 33 -3.69 3.47 -2.59
N LEU A 34 -3.83 2.42 -3.38
CA LEU A 34 -4.75 2.35 -4.50
C LEU A 34 -5.43 0.98 -4.51
N ALA A 35 -6.66 0.96 -4.98
CA ALA A 35 -7.49 -0.24 -5.08
C ALA A 35 -8.15 -0.29 -6.44
N PHE A 36 -8.20 -1.47 -7.04
CA PHE A 36 -8.84 -1.71 -8.33
C PHE A 36 -9.30 -3.16 -8.44
N GLY A 37 -10.16 -3.45 -9.42
CA GLY A 37 -10.54 -4.81 -9.79
C GLY A 37 -9.98 -5.17 -11.16
N SER A 38 -9.54 -6.42 -11.33
CA SER A 38 -9.12 -6.99 -12.62
C SER A 38 -9.47 -8.48 -12.63
N ASP A 39 -10.04 -8.98 -13.71
CA ASP A 39 -10.25 -10.43 -13.93
C ASP A 39 -10.92 -11.19 -12.76
N ASN A 40 -12.01 -10.63 -12.22
CA ASN A 40 -12.72 -11.12 -11.02
C ASN A 40 -11.87 -11.16 -9.73
N GLU A 41 -10.75 -10.46 -9.71
CA GLU A 41 -9.94 -10.25 -8.52
C GLU A 41 -10.07 -8.80 -8.02
N PHE A 42 -9.99 -8.66 -6.70
CA PHE A 42 -9.79 -7.38 -6.05
C PHE A 42 -8.30 -7.22 -5.72
N TRP A 43 -7.75 -6.03 -5.97
CA TRP A 43 -6.37 -5.66 -5.69
C TRP A 43 -6.32 -4.43 -4.77
N GLN A 44 -5.45 -4.48 -3.77
CA GLN A 44 -5.11 -3.35 -2.90
C GLN A 44 -3.58 -3.26 -2.77
N LEU A 45 -3.05 -2.09 -3.07
CA LEU A 45 -1.62 -1.81 -3.08
C LEU A 45 -1.32 -0.68 -2.10
N TRP A 46 -0.25 -0.77 -1.32
CA TRP A 46 0.25 0.29 -0.44
C TRP A 46 1.69 0.62 -0.80
N TYR A 47 1.95 1.91 -1.00
CA TYR A 47 3.27 2.48 -1.20
C TYR A 47 3.53 3.43 -0.04
N VAL A 48 4.37 3.00 0.90
CA VAL A 48 4.57 3.71 2.16
C VAL A 48 6.04 3.76 2.53
N ALA A 49 6.43 4.80 3.25
CA ALA A 49 7.81 5.02 3.65
C ALA A 49 7.92 5.42 5.12
N SER A 50 9.07 5.10 5.70
CA SER A 50 9.48 5.57 7.03
C SER A 50 11.00 5.75 7.06
N GLY A 51 11.45 7.01 7.06
CA GLY A 51 12.86 7.32 7.01
C GLY A 51 13.50 6.92 5.66
N PRO A 52 14.58 6.11 5.65
CA PRO A 52 15.20 5.60 4.43
C PRO A 52 14.52 4.32 3.88
N LYS A 53 13.45 3.83 4.50
CA LYS A 53 12.79 2.57 4.13
C LYS A 53 11.56 2.86 3.29
N ALA A 54 11.44 2.21 2.13
CA ALA A 54 10.22 2.13 1.34
C ALA A 54 9.65 0.72 1.45
N LEU A 55 8.33 0.60 1.59
CA LEU A 55 7.60 -0.66 1.50
C LEU A 55 6.57 -0.55 0.39
N PHE A 56 6.56 -1.58 -0.46
CA PHE A 56 5.49 -1.83 -1.42
C PHE A 56 4.78 -3.12 -0.99
N ILE A 57 3.51 -3.00 -0.65
CA ILE A 57 2.70 -4.11 -0.13
C ILE A 57 1.55 -4.33 -1.09
N THR A 58 1.32 -5.58 -1.47
CA THR A 58 0.22 -5.96 -2.34
C THR A 58 -0.66 -7.00 -1.64
N TYR A 59 -1.95 -6.89 -1.86
CA TYR A 59 -2.93 -7.90 -1.51
C TYR A 59 -3.91 -8.07 -2.65
N ASN A 60 -4.22 -9.32 -2.99
CA ASN A 60 -5.30 -9.65 -3.90
C ASN A 60 -6.08 -10.88 -3.43
N CYS A 61 -7.35 -10.94 -3.82
CA CYS A 61 -8.25 -12.06 -3.59
C CYS A 61 -9.31 -12.10 -4.69
N GLN A 62 -10.13 -13.14 -4.72
CA GLN A 62 -11.32 -13.13 -5.57
C GLN A 62 -12.26 -11.99 -5.12
N ALA A 63 -12.90 -11.32 -6.08
CA ALA A 63 -13.74 -10.16 -5.81
C ALA A 63 -14.91 -10.49 -4.86
N VAL A 64 -15.36 -11.75 -4.87
CA VAL A 64 -16.42 -12.26 -3.98
C VAL A 64 -15.97 -12.39 -2.53
N ASP A 65 -14.67 -12.57 -2.28
CA ASP A 65 -14.09 -12.76 -0.94
C ASP A 65 -13.60 -11.44 -0.33
N ARG A 66 -13.50 -10.38 -1.14
CA ARG A 66 -13.03 -9.05 -0.74
C ARG A 66 -13.61 -8.60 0.60
N ASP A 67 -14.94 -8.59 0.72
CA ASP A 67 -15.60 -8.00 1.89
C ASP A 67 -15.37 -8.83 3.16
N ALA A 68 -15.09 -10.12 3.03
CA ALA A 68 -14.73 -10.99 4.15
C ALA A 68 -13.28 -10.78 4.61
N GLU A 69 -12.36 -10.45 3.68
CA GLU A 69 -10.93 -10.46 3.97
C GLU A 69 -10.34 -9.06 4.20
N ILE A 70 -10.76 -8.05 3.43
CA ILE A 70 -10.01 -6.79 3.26
C ILE A 70 -9.80 -6.00 4.56
N GLU A 71 -10.76 -6.03 5.48
CA GLU A 71 -10.63 -5.31 6.75
C GLU A 71 -9.56 -5.95 7.66
N SER A 72 -9.47 -7.29 7.65
CA SER A 72 -8.40 -8.00 8.35
C SER A 72 -7.03 -7.69 7.75
N ILE A 73 -6.93 -7.62 6.42
CA ILE A 73 -5.69 -7.24 5.73
C ILE A 73 -5.27 -5.82 6.08
N LYS A 74 -6.20 -4.85 6.01
CA LYS A 74 -5.92 -3.47 6.40
C LYS A 74 -5.45 -3.38 7.85
N SER A 75 -6.03 -4.17 8.76
CA SER A 75 -5.59 -4.24 10.15
C SER A 75 -4.17 -4.78 10.31
N MET A 76 -3.75 -5.73 9.47
CA MET A 76 -2.37 -6.24 9.49
C MET A 76 -1.38 -5.21 8.93
N VAL A 77 -1.75 -4.52 7.85
CA VAL A 77 -0.90 -3.47 7.26
C VAL A 77 -0.78 -2.27 8.21
N SER A 78 -1.86 -1.90 8.90
CA SER A 78 -1.85 -0.79 9.86
C SER A 78 -1.05 -1.07 11.13
N SER A 79 -0.67 -2.33 11.40
CA SER A 79 0.16 -2.69 12.56
C SER A 79 1.67 -2.67 12.30
N LEU A 80 2.13 -2.21 11.12
CA LEU A 80 3.55 -2.18 10.79
C LEU A 80 4.33 -1.17 11.66
N ALA A 81 5.37 -1.65 12.34
CA ALA A 81 6.23 -0.83 13.18
C ALA A 81 7.60 -0.60 12.53
N ALA A 82 8.09 0.63 12.56
CA ALA A 82 9.42 0.97 12.08
C ALA A 82 10.45 0.73 13.19
N ILE A 83 11.15 -0.41 13.14
CA ILE A 83 12.25 -0.66 14.08
C ILE A 83 13.49 0.13 13.63
N TYR A 84 13.92 1.08 14.45
CA TYR A 84 15.21 1.74 14.27
C TYR A 84 16.22 1.09 15.22
N THR A 85 17.22 0.42 14.67
CA THR A 85 18.39 0.03 15.46
C THR A 85 19.22 1.29 15.66
N SER A 86 19.25 1.83 16.87
CA SER A 86 20.23 2.84 17.26
C SER A 86 21.62 2.27 17.02
N ARG A 87 22.37 2.91 16.12
CA ARG A 87 23.80 2.65 15.90
C ARG A 87 24.61 3.20 17.07
#